data_AF-A0A973PNK6-F1
#
_entry.id   AF-A0A973PNK6-F1
#
_cell.length_a   1.000
_cell.length_b   1.000
_cell.length_c   1.000
_cell.angle_alpha   90.00
_cell.angle_beta   90.00
_cell.angle_gamma   90.00
#
_symmetry.space_group_name_H-M   'P 1'
#
loop_
_entity.id
_entity.type
_entity.pdbx_description
1 polymer ?
#
loop_
_entity_poly.entity_id
_entity_poly.type
_entity_poly.pdbx_seq_one_letter_code
_entity_poly.pdbx_strand_id
1 'polypeptide(L)'
;FASGVIARLPANQVLLRNRAVVGVDWGAWSMGHAMENRAMLEGLLAMPGIVPAAPEVRPLAEAGRAMDDLLERRVTGKIVLVPSS
;
A
#
# COMPACT_ATOMS: atom_id res chain seq x y z
N PHE A 1 7.02 4.11 -9.50
CA PHE A 1 7.64 4.88 -10.60
C PHE A 1 8.65 3.98 -11.30
N ALA A 2 8.23 3.24 -12.34
CA ALA A 2 9.06 2.19 -12.97
C ALA A 2 9.43 2.49 -14.44
N SER A 3 9.02 3.65 -14.99
CA SER A 3 9.31 4.04 -16.37
C SER A 3 10.63 4.80 -16.56
N GLY A 4 11.38 5.07 -15.49
CA GLY A 4 12.64 5.84 -15.53
C GLY A 4 12.48 7.35 -15.78
N VAL A 5 11.26 7.85 -15.99
CA VAL A 5 10.98 9.27 -16.23
C VAL A 5 10.24 9.87 -15.04
N ILE A 6 10.71 11.03 -14.58
CA ILE A 6 10.01 11.80 -13.55
C ILE A 6 8.75 12.41 -14.16
N ALA A 7 7.59 12.06 -13.61
CA ALA A 7 6.30 12.61 -14.04
C ALA A 7 6.27 14.13 -13.84
N ARG A 8 5.88 14.88 -14.88
CA ARG A 8 5.72 16.34 -14.81
C ARG A 8 4.26 16.68 -14.55
N LEU A 9 4.00 17.50 -13.53
CA LEU A 9 2.69 18.04 -13.22
C LEU A 9 2.61 19.51 -13.70
N PRO A 10 1.55 19.92 -14.42
CA PRO A 10 1.36 21.32 -14.77
C PRO A 10 1.11 22.19 -13.52
N ALA A 11 2.00 23.15 -13.24
CA ALA A 11 1.94 23.97 -12.02
C ALA A 11 0.66 24.82 -11.93
N ASN A 12 0.08 25.22 -13.06
CA ASN A 12 -1.18 25.98 -13.10
C ASN A 12 -2.35 25.22 -12.45
N GLN A 13 -2.35 23.88 -12.49
CA GLN A 13 -3.39 23.07 -11.84
C GLN A 13 -3.34 23.15 -10.31
N VAL A 14 -2.16 23.42 -9.75
CA VAL A 14 -1.94 23.58 -8.32
C VAL A 14 -2.21 25.03 -7.91
N LEU A 15 -1.55 25.97 -8.60
CA LEU A 15 -1.55 27.39 -8.24
C LEU A 15 -2.90 28.08 -8.48
N LEU A 16 -3.54 27.86 -9.61
CA LEU A 16 -4.78 28.57 -9.96
C LEU A 16 -6.03 27.98 -9.28
N ARG A 17 -5.91 26.80 -8.68
CA ARG A 17 -7.00 26.09 -8.01
C ARG A 17 -6.77 25.88 -6.52
N ASN A 18 -5.75 26.55 -5.95
CA ASN A 18 -5.39 26.46 -4.53
C ASN A 18 -5.30 25.01 -4.02
N ARG A 19 -4.60 24.13 -4.75
CA ARG A 19 -4.42 22.72 -4.36
C ARG A 19 -3.09 22.51 -3.65
N ALA A 20 -3.00 21.43 -2.87
CA ALA A 20 -1.75 20.96 -2.26
C ALA A 20 -1.26 19.67 -2.92
N VAL A 21 0.05 19.51 -2.99
CA VAL A 21 0.72 18.26 -3.41
C VAL A 21 1.56 17.79 -2.23
N VAL A 22 1.29 16.58 -1.73
CA VAL A 22 2.00 15.99 -0.59
C VAL A 22 2.63 14.68 -1.04
N GLY A 23 3.95 14.58 -0.90
CA GLY A 23 4.68 13.32 -1.11
C GLY A 23 4.54 12.44 0.13
N VAL A 24 4.29 11.14 -0.08
CA VAL A 24 4.19 10.16 1.01
C VAL A 24 5.14 9.00 0.74
N ASP A 25 6.10 8.80 1.64
CA ASP A 25 6.96 7.63 1.67
C ASP A 25 6.81 6.92 3.02
N TRP A 26 5.80 6.05 3.11
CA TRP A 26 5.52 5.32 4.33
C TRP A 26 6.58 4.23 4.62
N GLY A 27 7.19 3.66 3.59
CA GLY A 27 8.17 2.58 3.74
C GLY A 27 9.43 3.09 4.44
N ALA A 28 10.05 4.15 3.93
CA ALA A 28 11.23 4.74 4.56
C ALA A 28 10.92 5.33 5.94
N TRP A 29 9.78 6.02 6.09
CA TRP A 29 9.40 6.62 7.36
C TRP A 29 9.15 5.57 8.45
N SER A 30 8.40 4.51 8.15
CA SER A 30 8.00 3.51 9.14
C SER A 30 9.18 2.69 9.68
N MET A 31 10.23 2.50 8.88
CA MET A 31 11.47 1.86 9.34
C MET A 31 12.17 2.66 10.45
N GLY A 32 12.09 4.00 10.42
CA GLY A 32 12.69 4.88 11.44
C GLY A 32 11.77 5.23 12.62
N HIS A 33 10.47 4.98 12.49
CA HIS A 33 9.42 5.42 13.43
C HIS A 33 8.52 4.24 13.83
N ALA A 34 9.12 3.13 14.25
CA ALA A 34 8.39 1.88 14.47
C ALA A 34 7.28 2.01 15.53
N MET A 35 7.51 2.81 16.58
CA MET A 35 6.55 3.04 17.65
C MET A 35 5.37 3.89 17.19
N GLU A 36 5.64 4.99 16.48
CA GLU A 36 4.61 5.87 15.92
C GLU A 36 3.80 5.14 14.85
N ASN A 37 4.47 4.36 14.00
CA ASN A 37 3.81 3.55 13.00
C ASN A 37 2.85 2.53 13.63
N ARG A 38 3.28 1.87 14.71
CA ARG A 38 2.43 0.93 15.43
C ARG A 38 1.23 1.63 16.08
N ALA A 39 1.44 2.76 16.76
CA ALA A 39 0.35 3.53 17.35
C ALA A 39 -0.67 4.02 16.30
N MET A 40 -0.18 4.46 15.14
CA MET A 40 -1.02 4.88 14.01
C MET A 40 -1.87 3.71 13.48
N LEU A 41 -1.26 2.53 13.28
CA LEU A 41 -1.97 1.34 12.82
C LEU A 41 -2.99 0.84 13.86
N GLU A 42 -2.63 0.81 15.14
CA GLU A 42 -3.56 0.46 16.23
C GLU A 42 -4.78 1.39 16.24
N GLY A 43 -4.57 2.71 16.12
CA GLY A 43 -5.65 3.69 16.02
C GLY A 43 -6.52 3.51 14.78
N LEU A 44 -5.91 3.21 13.62
CA LEU A 44 -6.64 2.95 12.38
C LEU A 44 -7.53 1.71 12.49
N LEU A 45 -7.03 0.63 13.08
CA LEU A 45 -7.77 -0.61 13.26
C LEU A 45 -8.92 -0.49 14.26
N ALA A 46 -8.80 0.41 15.23
CA ALA A 46 -9.86 0.69 16.21
C ALA A 46 -10.94 1.66 15.68
N MET A 47 -10.71 2.30 14.53
CA MET A 47 -11.61 3.34 14.02
C MET A 47 -12.93 2.73 13.49
N PRO A 48 -14.10 3.18 14.01
CA PRO A 48 -15.38 2.66 13.57
C PRO A 48 -15.64 2.98 12.09
N GLY A 49 -16.27 2.05 11.37
CA GLY A 49 -16.61 2.21 9.95
C GLY A 49 -15.51 1.80 8.97
N ILE A 50 -14.31 1.45 9.44
CA ILE A 50 -13.29 0.81 8.61
C ILE A 50 -13.53 -0.69 8.62
N VAL A 51 -14.01 -1.23 7.50
CA VAL A 51 -14.17 -2.68 7.29
C VAL A 51 -13.20 -3.11 6.20
N PRO A 52 -12.05 -3.71 6.54
CA PRO A 52 -11.10 -4.21 5.55
C PRO A 52 -11.75 -5.29 4.68
N ALA A 53 -11.47 -5.27 3.38
CA ALA A 53 -11.82 -6.38 2.50
C ALA A 53 -11.11 -7.66 3.00
N ALA A 54 -11.85 -8.78 3.02
CA ALA A 54 -11.29 -10.07 3.36
C ALA A 54 -10.14 -10.41 2.39
N PRO A 55 -8.96 -10.82 2.90
CA PRO A 55 -7.88 -11.24 2.03
C PRO A 55 -8.19 -12.59 1.41
N GLU A 56 -7.61 -12.84 0.25
CA GLU A 56 -7.47 -14.20 -0.28
C GLU A 56 -6.37 -14.92 0.49
N VAL A 57 -6.63 -16.11 0.99
CA VAL A 57 -5.68 -16.88 1.80
C VAL A 57 -5.18 -18.07 0.98
N ARG A 58 -3.86 -18.21 0.85
CA ARG A 58 -3.23 -19.30 0.12
C ARG A 58 -2.09 -19.93 0.93
N PRO A 59 -1.75 -21.21 0.70
CA PRO A 59 -0.56 -21.82 1.29
C PRO A 59 0.72 -21.08 0.85
N LEU A 60 1.72 -21.01 1.73
CA LEU A 60 3.03 -20.43 1.40
C LEU A 60 3.70 -21.14 0.21
N ALA A 61 3.41 -22.42 -0.01
CA ALA A 61 3.88 -23.18 -1.17
C ALA A 61 3.44 -22.56 -2.51
N GLU A 62 2.37 -21.75 -2.53
CA GLU A 62 1.88 -21.07 -3.72
C GLU A 62 2.51 -19.68 -3.93
N ALA A 63 3.55 -19.31 -3.18
CA ALA A 63 4.17 -17.97 -3.26
C ALA A 63 4.56 -17.56 -4.69
N GLY A 64 5.11 -18.48 -5.49
CA GLY A 64 5.45 -18.22 -6.89
C GLY A 64 4.24 -17.82 -7.72
N ARG A 65 3.16 -18.62 -7.65
CA ARG A 65 1.90 -18.34 -8.35
C ARG A 65 1.23 -17.06 -7.87
N ALA A 66 1.28 -16.77 -6.56
CA ALA A 66 0.77 -15.52 -6.01
C ALA A 66 1.54 -14.30 -6.55
N MET A 67 2.85 -14.44 -6.76
CA MET A 67 3.68 -13.40 -7.38
C MET A 67 3.33 -13.22 -8.86
N ASP A 68 3.15 -14.31 -9.60
CA ASP A 68 2.73 -14.24 -11.02
C ASP A 68 1.37 -13.55 -11.15
N ASP A 69 0.39 -13.92 -10.31
CA ASP A 69 -0.91 -13.26 -10.26
C ASP A 69 -0.81 -11.76 -9.95
N LEU A 70 0.12 -11.36 -9.08
CA LEU A 70 0.37 -9.96 -8.73
C LEU A 70 0.98 -9.19 -9.93
N LEU A 71 2.00 -9.75 -10.57
CA LEU A 71 2.67 -9.16 -11.73
C LEU A 71 1.73 -9.01 -12.93
N GLU A 72 0.90 -10.03 -13.16
CA GLU A 72 -0.10 -10.05 -14.24
C GLU A 72 -1.39 -9.31 -13.88
N ARG A 73 -1.41 -8.60 -12.73
CA ARG A 73 -2.50 -7.73 -12.26
C ARG A 73 -3.84 -8.45 -12.10
N ARG A 74 -3.82 -9.75 -11.76
CA ARG A 74 -5.02 -10.54 -11.44
C ARG A 74 -5.50 -10.35 -10.00
N VAL A 75 -4.64 -9.86 -9.12
CA VAL A 75 -4.98 -9.60 -7.72
C VAL A 75 -5.81 -8.32 -7.59
N THR A 76 -7.04 -8.44 -7.08
CA THR A 76 -7.96 -7.31 -6.83
C THR A 76 -7.97 -6.83 -5.37
N GLY A 77 -7.20 -7.48 -4.49
CA GLY A 77 -7.14 -7.19 -3.06
C GLY A 77 -5.80 -7.56 -2.43
N LYS A 78 -5.84 -8.23 -1.28
CA LYS A 78 -4.64 -8.72 -0.58
C LYS A 78 -4.61 -10.24 -0.62
N ILE A 79 -3.46 -10.81 -0.97
CA ILE A 79 -3.18 -12.24 -0.76
C ILE A 79 -2.39 -12.37 0.55
N VAL A 80 -2.81 -13.26 1.43
CA VAL A 80 -2.07 -13.66 2.64
C VAL A 80 -1.57 -15.08 2.43
N LEU A 81 -0.25 -15.26 2.53
CA LEU A 81 0.38 -16.57 2.46
C LEU A 81 0.51 -17.15 3.87
N VAL A 82 -0.01 -18.35 4.08
CA VAL A 82 0.00 -19.03 5.37
C VAL A 82 1.00 -20.18 5.32
N PRO A 83 2.00 -20.23 6.22
CA PRO A 83 2.90 -21.37 6.33
C PRO A 83 2.11 -22.66 6.59
N SER A 84 2.48 -23.74 5.92
CA SER A 84 2.07 -25.08 6.35
C SER A 84 2.70 -25.32 7.72
N SER A 85 1.90 -25.59 8.74
CA SER A 85 2.36 -25.97 10.08
C SER A 85 3.39 -27.09 10.04
#